data_AF-A0A4R2IPP3-F1
#
_entry.id   AF-A0A4R2IPP3-F1
#
_cell.length_a   1.000
_cell.length_b   1.000
_cell.length_c   1.000
_cell.angle_alpha   90.00
_cell.angle_beta   90.00
_cell.angle_gamma   90.00
#
_symmetry.space_group_name_H-M   'P 1'
#
loop_
_entity.id
_entity.type
_entity.pdbx_description
1 polymer ?
#
loop_
_entity_poly.entity_id
_entity_poly.type
_entity_poly.pdbx_seq_one_letter_code
_entity_poly.pdbx_strand_id
1 'polypeptide(L)' 'MNELGIDIHLHARVFRTADEWYADVDDEQDPQPDDPFWCGSYTSQRAAIDAACERIAALHLAHTKRLSEQAS' A
#
# COMPACT_ATOMS: atom_id res chain seq x y z
N MET A 1 8.62 17.60 -17.53
CA MET A 1 8.34 16.33 -18.24
C MET A 1 8.23 15.29 -17.16
N ASN A 2 7.02 14.87 -16.80
CA ASN A 2 6.85 13.74 -15.88
C ASN A 2 7.45 12.53 -16.59
N GLU A 3 8.58 12.07 -16.09
CA GLU A 3 9.15 10.78 -16.44
C GLU A 3 8.04 9.76 -16.20
N LEU A 4 7.55 9.17 -17.30
CA LEU A 4 6.69 7.99 -17.43
C LEU A 4 5.74 7.75 -16.23
N GLY A 5 4.42 7.77 -16.44
CA GLY A 5 3.39 7.47 -15.41
C GLY A 5 3.42 6.04 -14.86
N ILE A 6 4.55 5.63 -14.30
CA ILE A 6 4.92 4.31 -13.80
C ILE A 6 5.40 4.37 -12.36
N ASP A 7 5.37 5.52 -11.69
CA ASP A 7 5.55 5.54 -10.24
C ASP A 7 4.20 5.28 -9.55
N ILE A 8 4.12 4.13 -8.87
CA ILE A 8 3.03 3.88 -7.92
C ILE A 8 3.29 4.70 -6.67
N HIS A 9 2.35 5.56 -6.32
CA HIS A 9 2.44 6.38 -5.12
C HIS A 9 1.58 5.73 -4.06
N LEU A 10 2.18 4.88 -3.23
CA LEU A 10 1.46 4.13 -2.22
C LEU A 10 1.44 4.90 -0.89
N HIS A 11 0.26 5.03 -0.30
CA HIS A 11 0.08 5.62 1.01
C HIS A 11 -0.57 4.59 1.95
N ALA A 12 -0.02 4.45 3.16
CA ALA A 12 -0.59 3.60 4.20
C ALA A 12 -1.29 4.45 5.26
N ARG A 13 -2.52 4.07 5.63
CA ARG A 13 -3.18 4.62 6.82
C ARG A 13 -3.18 3.57 7.91
N VAL A 14 -2.75 3.96 9.11
CA VAL A 14 -2.82 3.12 10.31
C VAL A 14 -3.62 3.86 11.38
N PHE A 15 -4.73 3.26 11.81
CA PHE A 15 -5.64 3.88 12.77
C PHE A 15 -6.20 2.83 13.73
N ARG A 16 -6.70 3.28 14.88
CA ARG A 16 -7.32 2.41 15.88
C ARG A 16 -8.81 2.72 15.97
N THR A 17 -9.64 1.68 15.91
CA THR A 17 -11.06 1.77 16.27
C THR A 17 -11.37 0.74 17.35
N ALA A 18 -12.07 1.16 18.41
CA ALA A 18 -12.27 0.36 19.62
C ALA A 18 -10.96 -0.27 20.13
N ASP A 19 -10.83 -1.59 20.05
CA ASP A 19 -9.70 -2.35 20.58
C ASP A 19 -8.82 -2.99 19.49
N GLU A 20 -9.01 -2.61 18.23
CA GLU A 20 -8.25 -3.13 17.10
C GLU A 20 -7.51 -2.03 16.35
N TRP A 21 -6.34 -2.40 15.83
CA TRP A 21 -5.56 -1.58 14.91
C TRP A 21 -5.86 -1.99 13.49
N TYR A 22 -6.17 -1.03 12.64
CA TYR A 22 -6.44 -1.22 11.23
C TYR A 22 -5.29 -0.62 10.42
N ALA A 23 -4.95 -1.28 9.32
CA ALA A 23 -4.07 -0.75 8.32
C ALA A 23 -4.70 -0.92 6.95
N ASP A 24 -4.56 0.08 6.10
CA ASP A 24 -4.84 0.00 4.68
C ASP A 24 -3.70 0.59 3.86
N VAL A 25 -3.63 0.21 2.59
CA VAL A 25 -2.71 0.75 1.59
C VAL A 25 -3.49 1.11 0.34
N ASP A 26 -3.28 2.31 -0.16
CA ASP A 26 -4.06 2.94 -1.21
C ASP A 26 -3.17 3.77 -2.14
N ASP A 27 -3.71 4.26 -3.25
CA ASP A 27 -3.02 5.25 -4.09
C ASP A 27 -3.07 6.62 -3.41
N GLU A 28 -1.91 7.27 -3.27
CA GLU A 28 -1.81 8.61 -2.71
C GLU A 28 -2.45 9.66 -3.64
N GLN A 29 -2.37 9.44 -4.96
CA GLN A 29 -2.86 10.36 -5.97
C GLN A 29 -4.35 10.17 -6.28
N ASP A 30 -4.90 8.99 -5.99
CA ASP A 30 -6.34 8.68 -6.08
C ASP A 30 -6.81 7.84 -4.89
N PRO A 31 -6.92 8.42 -3.67
CA PRO A 31 -7.30 7.65 -2.49
C PRO A 31 -8.76 7.15 -2.59
N GLN A 32 -8.93 5.83 -2.52
CA GLN A 32 -10.21 5.12 -2.49
C GLN A 32 -10.40 4.44 -1.11
N PRO A 33 -10.85 5.18 -0.08
CA PRO A 33 -10.96 4.63 1.28
C PRO A 33 -11.94 3.46 1.42
N ASP A 34 -12.93 3.36 0.53
CA ASP A 34 -13.90 2.27 0.51
C ASP A 34 -13.41 1.02 -0.25
N ASP A 35 -12.38 1.15 -1.10
CA ASP A 35 -11.79 0.06 -1.89
C ASP A 35 -10.25 0.20 -1.97
N PRO A 36 -9.54 0.11 -0.84
CA PRO A 36 -8.09 0.20 -0.84
C PRO A 36 -7.48 -1.03 -1.53
N PHE A 37 -6.29 -0.89 -2.11
CA PHE A 37 -5.55 -2.03 -2.68
C PHE A 37 -5.33 -3.17 -1.69
N TRP A 38 -5.27 -2.83 -0.40
CA TRP A 38 -5.17 -3.79 0.67
C TRP A 38 -5.65 -3.21 2.00
N CYS A 39 -6.24 -4.04 2.86
CA CYS A 39 -6.54 -3.70 4.25
C CYS A 39 -6.41 -4.91 5.18
N GLY A 40 -6.27 -4.65 6.48
CA GLY A 40 -6.21 -5.67 7.53
C GLY A 40 -6.45 -5.11 8.94
N SER A 41 -6.78 -5.99 9.88
CA SER A 41 -6.90 -5.68 11.31
C SER A 41 -5.89 -6.47 12.15
N TYR A 42 -5.45 -5.86 13.25
CA TYR A 42 -4.30 -6.28 14.05
C TYR A 42 -4.52 -5.99 15.53
N THR A 43 -3.91 -6.83 16.37
CA THR A 43 -3.96 -6.70 17.83
C THR A 43 -3.05 -5.60 18.39
N SER A 44 -2.13 -5.05 17.59
CA SER A 44 -1.23 -3.98 18.02
C SER A 44 -0.86 -3.01 16.89
N GLN A 45 -0.52 -1.77 17.26
CA GLN A 45 -0.07 -0.75 16.32
C GLN A 45 1.17 -1.20 15.53
N ARG A 46 2.11 -1.86 16.22
CA ARG A 46 3.33 -2.35 15.59
C ARG A 46 3.02 -3.38 14.52
N ALA A 47 2.16 -4.36 14.83
CA ALA A 47 1.77 -5.37 13.85
C ALA A 47 1.07 -4.76 12.62
N ALA A 48 0.24 -3.72 12.82
CA ALA A 48 -0.40 -3.00 11.72
C ALA A 48 0.61 -2.25 10.84
N ILE A 49 1.57 -1.56 11.45
CA ILE A 49 2.65 -0.86 10.74
C ILE A 49 3.53 -1.84 9.97
N ASP A 50 3.98 -2.92 10.63
CA ASP A 50 4.85 -3.93 10.02
C ASP A 50 4.17 -4.55 8.79
N ALA A 51 2.89 -4.91 8.91
CA ALA A 51 2.12 -5.45 7.79
C ALA A 51 1.91 -4.45 6.65
N ALA A 52 1.69 -3.16 6.95
CA ALA A 52 1.58 -2.12 5.94
C ALA A 52 2.91 -1.93 5.18
N CYS A 53 4.04 -1.91 5.89
CA CYS A 53 5.37 -1.87 5.30
C CYS A 53 5.64 -3.08 4.38
N GLU A 54 5.36 -4.29 4.86
CA GLU A 54 5.49 -5.52 4.05
C GLU A 54 4.64 -5.45 2.78
N ARG A 55 3.40 -4.94 2.90
CA ARG A 55 2.48 -4.81 1.76
C ARG A 55 3.00 -3.80 0.73
N ILE A 56 3.45 -2.63 1.16
CA ILE A 56 4.04 -1.61 0.27
C ILE A 56 5.24 -2.19 -0.48
N ALA A 57 6.14 -2.88 0.22
CA ALA A 57 7.31 -3.50 -0.40
C ALA A 57 6.91 -4.55 -1.46
N ALA A 58 5.90 -5.38 -1.18
CA ALA A 58 5.39 -6.37 -2.11
C ALA A 58 4.76 -5.74 -3.36
N LEU A 59 3.99 -4.65 -3.19
CA LEU A 59 3.36 -3.92 -4.30
C LEU A 59 4.40 -3.24 -5.20
N HIS A 60 5.41 -2.58 -4.63
CA HIS A 60 6.52 -2.03 -5.40
C HIS A 60 7.28 -3.11 -6.16
N LEU A 61 7.60 -4.24 -5.52
CA LEU A 61 8.28 -5.34 -6.18
C LEU A 61 7.47 -5.91 -7.36
N ALA A 62 6.16 -6.13 -7.17
CA ALA A 62 5.28 -6.61 -8.23
C ALA A 62 5.19 -5.62 -9.40
N HIS A 63 5.15 -4.32 -9.09
CA HIS A 63 5.10 -3.27 -10.09
C HIS A 63 6.38 -3.19 -10.92
N THR A 64 7.54 -3.15 -10.27
CA THR A 64 8.85 -3.15 -10.96
C THR A 64 9.03 -4.38 -11.85
N LYS A 65 8.57 -5.56 -11.41
CA LYS A 65 8.59 -6.78 -12.24
C LYS A 65 7.76 -6.62 -13.51
N ARG A 66 6.51 -6.15 -13.40
CA ARG A 66 5.65 -5.92 -14.59
C ARG A 66 6.28 -4.95 -15.58
N LEU A 67 6.88 -3.86 -15.10
CA LEU A 67 7.57 -2.90 -15.96
C LEU A 67 8.75 -3.54 -16.70
N SER A 68 9.52 -4.39 -16.02
CA SER A 68 10.65 -5.09 -16.65
C SER A 68 10.21 -6.08 -17.74
N GLU A 69 9.08 -6.76 -17.54
CA GLU A 69 8.50 -7.70 -18.50
C GLU A 69 7.93 -6.99 -19.73
N GLN A 70 7.34 -5.80 -19.55
CA GLN A 70 6.78 -5.00 -20.65
C GLN A 70 7.85 -4.30 -21.50
N ALA A 71 9.07 -4.12 -20.97
CA ALA A 71 10.18 -3.50 -21.67
C ALA A 71 11.07 -4.50 -22.45
N SER A 72 10.79 -5.80 -22.32
CA SER A 72 11.52 -6.90 -23.00
C SER A 72 10.78 -7.37 -24.26
#